data_AF-A0A7Y2D854-F1
#
_entry.id   AF-A0A7Y2D854-F1
#
_cell.length_a   1.000
_cell.length_b   1.000
_cell.length_c   1.000
_cell.angle_alpha   90.00
_cell.angle_beta   90.00
_cell.angle_gamma   90.00
#
_symmetry.space_group_name_H-M   'P 1'
#
loop_
_entity.id
_entity.type
_entity.pdbx_description
1 polymer ?
#
loop_
_entity_poly.entity_id
_entity_poly.type
_entity_poly.pdbx_seq_one_letter_code
_entity_poly.pdbx_strand_id
1 'polypeptide(L)' 'MGGLSSTELIIVLVIILLVFGGSQLPKLARSLGQAQKEFKKGVDTGIEDDEDETV' A
#
# COMPACT_ATOMS: atom_id res chain seq x y z
N MET A 1 -14.91 -25.27 12.52
CA MET A 1 -14.45 -24.38 13.61
C MET A 1 -13.53 -23.33 13.01
N GLY A 2 -13.92 -22.05 13.04
CA GLY A 2 -12.95 -20.94 13.03
C GLY A 2 -12.53 -20.33 11.70
N GLY A 3 -13.45 -20.08 10.76
CA GLY A 3 -13.21 -19.07 9.72
C GLY A 3 -13.61 -17.71 10.29
N LEU A 4 -12.75 -16.69 10.19
CA LEU A 4 -13.10 -15.32 10.52
C LEU A 4 -14.39 -14.96 9.77
N SER A 5 -15.48 -14.79 10.52
CA SER A 5 -16.73 -14.40 9.89
C SER A 5 -16.54 -13.01 9.32
N SER A 6 -17.06 -12.73 8.12
CA SER A 6 -17.00 -11.39 7.51
C SER A 6 -17.52 -10.31 8.46
N THR A 7 -18.40 -10.67 9.40
CA THR A 7 -18.89 -9.81 10.48
C THR A 7 -17.80 -9.36 11.45
N GLU A 8 -16.88 -10.24 11.87
CA GLU A 8 -15.78 -9.87 12.77
C GLU A 8 -14.82 -8.89 12.11
N LEU A 9 -14.50 -9.12 10.83
CA LEU A 9 -13.67 -8.19 10.05
C LEU A 9 -14.32 -6.81 9.93
N ILE A 10 -15.63 -6.74 9.72
CA ILE A 10 -16.37 -5.47 9.68
C ILE A 10 -16.30 -4.75 11.04
N ILE A 11 -16.50 -5.47 12.16
CA ILE A 11 -16.44 -4.86 13.49
C ILE A 11 -15.04 -4.29 13.77
N VAL A 12 -13.99 -5.06 13.47
CA VAL A 12 -12.60 -4.60 13.63
C VAL A 12 -12.32 -3.38 12.74
N LEU A 13 -12.78 -3.40 11.49
CA LEU A 13 -12.64 -2.27 10.58
C LEU A 13 -13.32 -1.01 11.15
N VAL A 14 -14.53 -1.14 11.70
CA VAL A 14 -15.24 -0.03 12.32
C VAL A 14 -14.47 0.54 13.51
N ILE A 15 -13.90 -0.30 14.38
CA ILE A 15 -13.08 0.16 15.52
C ILE A 15 -11.85 0.93 15.03
N ILE A 16 -11.14 0.41 14.03
CA ILE A 16 -9.99 1.09 13.42
C ILE A 16 -10.43 2.45 12.84
N LEU A 17 -11.56 2.49 12.13
CA LEU A 17 -12.10 3.71 11.57
C LEU A 17 -12.50 4.74 12.64
N LEU A 18 -12.95 4.31 13.82
CA LEU A 18 -13.28 5.20 14.94
C LEU A 18 -12.01 5.79 15.59
N VAL A 19 -10.95 5.00 15.74
CA VAL A 19 -9.68 5.45 16.34
C VAL A 19 -8.90 6.34 15.39
N PHE A 20 -8.75 5.93 14.13
CA PHE A 20 -7.95 6.65 13.14
C PHE A 20 -8.75 7.68 12.36
N GLY A 21 -10.08 7.56 12.31
CA GLY A 21 -10.94 8.36 11.45
C GLY A 21 -11.01 7.83 10.02
N GLY A 22 -12.20 7.89 9.40
CA GLY A 22 -12.42 7.37 8.04
C GLY A 22 -11.55 8.00 6.94
N SER A 23 -11.00 9.19 7.20
CA SER A 23 -10.13 9.89 6.24
C SER A 23 -8.64 9.52 6.36
N GLN A 24 -8.21 8.86 7.44
CA GLN A 24 -6.78 8.60 7.68
C GLN A 24 -6.29 7.38 6.89
N LEU A 25 -7.08 6.32 6.83
CA LEU A 25 -6.83 5.14 5.99
C LEU A 25 -6.56 5.48 4.50
N PRO A 26 -7.44 6.24 3.81
CA PRO A 26 -7.21 6.61 2.42
C PRO A 26 -6.04 7.59 2.24
N LYS A 27 -5.76 8.46 3.21
CA LYS A 27 -4.58 9.34 3.18
C LYS A 27 -3.28 8.52 3.26
N LEU A 28 -3.20 7.58 4.20
CA LEU A 28 -2.07 6.68 4.35
C LEU A 28 -1.87 5.83 3.09
N ALA A 29 -2.94 5.23 2.56
CA ALA A 29 -2.89 4.44 1.33
C ALA A 29 -2.39 5.26 0.13
N ARG A 30 -2.85 6.51 -0.02
CA ARG A 30 -2.36 7.41 -1.09
C ARG A 30 -0.88 7.74 -0.93
N SER A 31 -0.42 8.07 0.28
CA SER A 31 1.00 8.39 0.54
C SER A 31 1.90 7.17 0.33
N LEU A 32 1.47 5.99 0.78
CA LEU A 32 2.19 4.73 0.59
C LEU A 32 2.21 4.33 -0.88
N GLY A 33 1.10 4.51 -1.61
CA GLY A 33 1.01 4.23 -3.04
C GLY A 33 1.90 5.15 -3.87
N GLN A 34 1.97 6.45 -3.52
CA GLN A 34 2.91 7.37 -4.16
C GLN A 34 4.37 6.96 -3.88
N ALA A 35 4.71 6.65 -2.62
CA ALA A 35 6.04 6.20 -2.26
C ALA A 35 6.43 4.88 -2.99
N GLN A 36 5.52 3.91 -3.06
CA GLN A 36 5.74 2.66 -3.78
C GLN A 36 5.92 2.89 -5.28
N LYS A 37 5.14 3.82 -5.88
CA LYS A 37 5.24 4.17 -7.29
C LYS A 37 6.60 4.81 -7.63
N GLU A 38 7.02 5.80 -6.84
CA GLU A 38 8.33 6.44 -7.04
C GLU A 38 9.48 5.46 -6.78
N PHE A 39 9.36 4.60 -5.76
CA PHE A 39 10.32 3.54 -5.50
C PHE A 39 10.43 2.56 -6.68
N LYS A 40 9.30 2.08 -7.21
CA LYS A 40 9.28 1.17 -8.36
C LYS A 40 9.87 1.82 -9.62
N LYS A 41 9.59 3.11 -9.85
CA LYS A 41 10.15 3.88 -10.96
C LYS A 41 11.67 4.04 -10.85
N GLY A 42 12.17 4.41 -9.67
CA GLY A 42 13.61 4.56 -9.44
C GLY A 42 14.36 3.24 -9.60
N VAL A 43 13.75 2.12 -9.20
CA VAL A 43 14.32 0.79 -9.40
C VAL A 43 14.31 0.39 -10.88
N ASP A 44 13.21 0.57 -11.62
CA ASP A 44 13.15 0.25 -13.06
C ASP A 44 14.16 1.09 -13.86
N THR A 45 14.21 2.41 -13.67
CA THR A 45 15.17 3.29 -14.37
C THR A 45 16.62 2.94 -14.05
N GLY A 46 16.92 2.59 -12.80
CA GLY A 46 18.27 2.14 -12.43
C GLY A 46 18.65 0.76 -12.99
N ILE A 47 17.68 -0.04 -13.45
CA ILE A 47 17.92 -1.31 -14.14
C ILE A 47 18.08 -1.08 -15.65
N GLU A 48 17.34 -0.14 -16.25
CA GLU A 48 17.45 0.19 -17.67
C GLU A 48 18.81 0.82 -18.04
N ASP A 49 19.42 1.61 -17.14
CA ASP A 49 20.74 2.23 -17.37
C ASP A 49 21.92 1.21 -17.39
N ASP A 50 21.74 -0.02 -16.90
CA ASP A 50 22.77 -1.08 -16.91
C ASP A 50 22.77 -1.90 -18.23
N GLU A 51 21.74 -1.78 -19.09
CA GLU A 51 21.60 -2.62 -20.30
C GLU A 51 22.19 -1.98 -21.58
N ASP A 52 22.43 -0.66 -21.60
CA ASP A 52 22.95 0.08 -22.77
C ASP A 52 24.51 0.20 -22.82
N GLU A 53 25.25 -0.24 -21.80
CA GLU A 53 26.73 -0.20 -21.77
C GLU A 53 27.44 -1.46 -22.32
N THR A 54 26.74 -2.37 -23.02
CA THR A 54 27.35 -3.62 -23.54
C THR A 54 27.30 -3.86 -25.06
N VAL A 55 27.07 -2.83 -25.89
CA VAL A 55 27.09 -2.96 -27.38
C VAL A 55 28.09 -2.05 -28.07
#